data_AF-A0A6T9Y2C5-F1
#
_entry.id   AF-A0A6T9Y2C5-F1
#
_cell.length_a   1.000
_cell.length_b   1.000
_cell.length_c   1.000
_cell.angle_alpha   90.00
_cell.angle_beta   90.00
_cell.angle_gamma   90.00
#
_symmetry.space_group_name_H-M   'P 1'
#
loop_
_entity.id
_entity.type
_entity.pdbx_description
1 polymer ?
#
loop_
_entity_poly.entity_id
_entity_poly.type
_entity_poly.pdbx_seq_one_letter_code
_entity_poly.pdbx_strand_id
1 'polypeptide(L)'
;MSPVNDEEPFNPETLDYVYEHKNEQFVTNGFVISDGLANQLPEELRKKYFEPSERCLLFLLFELQIVGFINSDEVDDGEFENVFGVTKHRYFSAEAIDEWPEQVELL
;
A
#
# COMPACT_ATOMS: atom_id res chain seq x y z
N MET A 1 -14.28 -27.23 2.31
CA MET A 1 -13.86 -25.92 1.76
C MET A 1 -14.37 -24.88 2.72
N SER A 2 -13.48 -24.27 3.51
CA SER A 2 -13.84 -23.08 4.28
C SER A 2 -13.98 -21.91 3.30
N PRO A 3 -14.91 -20.96 3.53
CA PRO A 3 -14.99 -19.78 2.68
C PRO A 3 -13.66 -19.03 2.82
N VAL A 4 -13.07 -18.67 1.69
CA VAL A 4 -12.06 -17.62 1.65
C VAL A 4 -12.79 -16.40 2.20
N ASN A 5 -12.38 -15.90 3.37
CA ASN A 5 -12.88 -14.63 3.85
C ASN A 5 -12.47 -13.60 2.80
N ASP A 6 -13.44 -13.11 2.04
CA ASP A 6 -13.34 -11.88 1.26
C ASP A 6 -13.20 -10.71 2.25
N GLU A 7 -12.07 -10.64 2.95
CA GLU A 7 -11.70 -9.44 3.70
C GLU A 7 -11.25 -8.42 2.66
N GLU A 8 -12.18 -7.51 2.35
CA GLU A 8 -11.92 -6.38 1.49
C GLU A 8 -10.66 -5.64 1.98
N PRO A 9 -9.74 -5.32 1.07
CA PRO A 9 -8.41 -4.81 1.40
C PRO A 9 -8.42 -3.48 2.17
N PHE A 10 -9.54 -2.76 2.16
CA PHE A 10 -9.73 -1.49 2.84
C PHE A 10 -11.21 -1.39 3.23
N ASN A 11 -11.55 -1.76 4.46
CA ASN A 11 -12.88 -1.49 4.97
C ASN A 11 -12.90 -0.10 5.62
N PRO A 12 -13.54 0.92 4.99
CA PRO A 12 -13.62 2.26 5.56
C PRO A 12 -14.40 2.30 6.89
N GLU A 13 -15.19 1.26 7.20
CA GLU A 13 -15.92 1.10 8.45
C GLU A 13 -15.05 0.52 9.60
N THR A 14 -13.95 -0.19 9.31
CA THR A 14 -13.10 -0.81 10.35
C THR A 14 -11.99 0.12 10.87
N LEU A 15 -11.74 1.25 10.20
CA LEU A 15 -10.66 2.19 10.51
C LEU A 15 -9.25 1.62 10.31
N ASP A 16 -9.10 0.68 9.37
CA ASP A 16 -7.83 0.02 9.08
C ASP A 16 -6.99 0.83 8.07
N TYR A 17 -5.90 1.47 8.52
CA TYR A 17 -5.11 2.37 7.69
C TYR A 17 -3.60 2.26 7.90
N VAL A 18 -2.84 2.65 6.87
CA VAL A 18 -1.41 2.98 6.94
C VAL A 18 -1.26 4.51 6.94
N TYR A 19 -0.71 5.07 8.01
CA TYR A 19 -0.45 6.50 8.15
C TYR A 19 1.02 6.81 7.94
N GLU A 20 1.32 7.70 7.00
CA GLU A 20 2.66 8.28 6.86
C GLU A 20 2.84 9.42 7.88
N HIS A 21 3.85 9.31 8.74
CA HIS A 21 4.26 10.40 9.62
C HIS A 21 5.39 11.20 8.98
N LYS A 22 5.22 12.52 8.92
CA LYS A 22 6.23 13.47 8.47
C LYS A 22 6.73 14.32 9.64
N ASN A 23 8.01 14.63 9.65
CA ASN A 23 8.58 15.59 10.60
C ASN A 23 8.24 17.04 10.20
N GLU A 24 8.72 18.01 10.99
CA GLU A 24 8.50 19.45 10.76
C GLU A 24 9.05 19.95 9.41
N GLN A 25 9.97 19.20 8.80
CA GLN A 25 10.56 19.49 7.49
C GLN A 25 9.86 18.74 6.34
N PHE A 26 8.70 18.13 6.59
CA PHE A 26 7.94 17.32 5.63
C PHE A 26 8.68 16.07 5.12
N VAL A 27 9.70 15.60 5.85
CA VAL A 27 10.40 14.35 5.56
C VAL A 27 9.71 13.21 6.31
N THR A 28 9.46 12.10 5.63
CA THR A 28 8.89 10.89 6.20
C THR A 28 9.76 10.37 7.36
N ASN A 29 9.20 10.29 8.56
CA ASN A 29 9.88 9.78 9.75
C ASN A 29 9.46 8.35 10.12
N GLY A 30 8.41 7.82 9.49
CA GLY A 30 7.97 6.44 9.54
C GLY A 30 6.50 6.28 9.19
N PHE A 31 5.98 5.08 9.41
CA PHE A 31 4.62 4.70 9.08
C PHE A 31 3.98 3.97 10.25
N VAL A 32 2.72 4.29 10.54
CA VAL A 32 1.91 3.62 11.56
C VAL A 32 0.83 2.81 10.86
N ILE A 33 0.62 1.57 11.29
CA ILE A 33 -0.54 0.79 10.87
C ILE A 33 -1.52 0.64 12.02
N SER A 34 -2.81 0.66 11.69
CA SER A 34 -3.90 0.36 12.62
C SER A 34 -3.76 -1.02 13.28
N ASP A 35 -4.42 -1.19 14.43
CA ASP A 35 -4.40 -2.45 15.17
C ASP A 35 -5.06 -3.60 14.40
N GLY A 36 -6.09 -3.34 13.59
CA GLY A 36 -6.71 -4.37 12.76
C GLY A 36 -5.76 -4.87 11.67
N LEU A 37 -5.09 -3.96 10.93
CA LEU A 37 -4.04 -4.35 9.97
C LEU A 37 -2.89 -5.10 10.64
N ALA A 38 -2.40 -4.62 11.79
CA ALA A 38 -1.30 -5.27 12.48
C ALA A 38 -1.64 -6.71 12.88
N ASN A 39 -2.89 -7.00 13.25
CA ASN A 39 -3.32 -8.34 13.64
C ASN A 39 -3.46 -9.32 12.46
N GLN A 40 -3.65 -8.81 11.23
CA GLN A 40 -3.70 -9.62 10.02
C GLN A 40 -2.30 -10.06 9.55
N LEU A 41 -1.24 -9.39 9.99
CA LEU A 41 0.13 -9.74 9.63
C LEU A 41 0.64 -10.98 10.38
N PRO A 42 1.66 -11.70 9.83
CA PRO A 42 2.41 -12.73 10.56
C PRO A 42 3.00 -12.19 11.87
N GLU A 43 3.15 -13.03 12.90
CA GLU A 43 3.59 -12.63 14.25
C GLU A 43 4.87 -11.80 14.24
N GLU A 44 5.81 -12.18 13.38
CA GLU A 44 7.12 -11.54 13.19
C GLU A 44 7.02 -10.12 12.60
N LEU A 45 5.89 -9.81 11.97
CA LEU A 45 5.62 -8.55 11.28
C LEU A 45 4.49 -7.73 11.96
N ARG A 46 3.92 -8.21 13.07
CA ARG A 46 2.89 -7.49 13.86
C ARG A 46 3.48 -6.34 14.66
N LYS A 47 4.01 -5.34 13.95
CA LYS A 47 4.47 -4.09 14.52
C LYS A 47 3.52 -2.96 14.14
N LYS A 48 3.27 -2.06 15.09
CA LYS A 48 2.42 -0.89 14.87
C LYS A 48 3.16 0.24 14.14
N TYR A 49 4.49 0.18 14.09
CA TYR A 49 5.34 1.21 13.51
C TYR A 49 6.40 0.58 12.59
N PHE A 50 6.57 1.18 11.41
CA PHE A 50 7.58 0.85 10.42
C PHE A 50 8.49 2.06 10.22
N GLU A 51 9.79 1.82 10.16
CA GLU A 51 10.76 2.90 9.89
C GLU A 51 10.65 3.38 8.44
N PRO A 52 11.15 4.60 8.11
CA PRO A 52 11.18 5.10 6.73
C PRO A 52 11.84 4.14 5.75
N SER A 53 12.91 3.48 6.18
CA SER A 53 13.66 2.47 5.42
C SER A 53 12.84 1.21 5.14
N GLU A 54 11.75 0.99 5.87
CA GLU A 54 10.87 -0.17 5.72
C GLU A 54 9.64 0.14 4.87
N ARG A 55 9.59 1.30 4.21
CA ARG A 55 8.50 1.68 3.31
C ARG A 55 8.22 0.62 2.26
N CYS A 56 9.27 0.08 1.63
CA CYS A 56 9.12 -0.96 0.61
C CYS A 56 8.49 -2.24 1.18
N LEU A 57 8.79 -2.58 2.44
CA LEU A 57 8.16 -3.72 3.11
C LEU A 57 6.66 -3.51 3.28
N LEU A 58 6.20 -2.29 3.63
CA LEU A 58 4.76 -1.99 3.70
C LEU A 58 4.08 -2.14 2.34
N PHE A 59 4.69 -1.62 1.27
CA PHE A 59 4.15 -1.78 -0.07
C PHE A 59 4.05 -3.25 -0.48
N LEU A 60 5.04 -4.08 -0.13
CA LEU A 60 5.02 -5.51 -0.40
C LEU A 60 3.95 -6.24 0.43
N LEU A 61 3.78 -5.89 1.70
CA LEU A 61 2.78 -6.54 2.58
C LEU A 61 1.36 -6.25 2.16
N PHE A 62 1.11 -5.06 1.61
CA PHE A 62 -0.21 -4.60 1.20
C PHE A 62 -0.34 -4.45 -0.32
N GLU A 63 0.53 -5.09 -1.11
CA GLU A 63 0.61 -4.89 -2.55
C GLU A 63 -0.72 -5.19 -3.23
N LEU A 64 -1.26 -6.40 -2.99
CA LEU A 64 -2.51 -6.85 -3.59
C LEU A 64 -3.69 -5.94 -3.21
N GLN A 65 -3.70 -5.48 -1.97
CA GLN A 65 -4.70 -4.57 -1.43
C GLN A 65 -4.64 -3.20 -2.13
N ILE A 66 -3.44 -2.62 -2.22
CA ILE A 66 -3.19 -1.32 -2.86
C ILE A 66 -3.52 -1.39 -4.35
N VAL A 67 -3.03 -2.42 -5.05
CA VAL A 67 -3.33 -2.63 -6.47
C VAL A 67 -4.82 -2.87 -6.69
N GLY A 68 -5.47 -3.64 -5.83
CA GLY A 68 -6.91 -3.87 -5.88
C GLY A 68 -7.72 -2.59 -5.71
N PHE A 69 -7.36 -1.75 -4.73
CA PHE A 69 -8.03 -0.47 -4.50
C PHE A 69 -7.84 0.50 -5.68
N ILE A 70 -6.62 0.64 -6.19
CA ILE A 70 -6.35 1.55 -7.30
C ILE A 70 -7.08 1.13 -8.59
N ASN A 71 -7.23 -0.17 -8.83
CA ASN A 71 -7.96 -0.69 -9.98
C ASN A 71 -9.48 -0.79 -9.75
N SER A 72 -9.98 -0.42 -8.57
CA SER A 72 -11.42 -0.37 -8.29
C SER A 72 -12.05 0.92 -8.83
N ASP A 73 -13.39 0.96 -8.82
CA ASP A 73 -14.16 2.15 -9.21
C ASP A 73 -14.03 3.32 -8.21
N GLU A 74 -13.41 3.11 -7.03
CA GLU A 74 -13.19 4.14 -6.00
C GLU A 74 -12.08 5.13 -6.37
N VAL A 75 -11.18 4.74 -7.27
CA VAL A 75 -10.15 5.64 -7.82
C VAL A 75 -10.56 5.94 -9.25
N ASP A 76 -10.80 7.21 -9.58
CA ASP A 76 -11.04 7.57 -10.98
C ASP A 76 -9.74 7.56 -11.80
N ASP A 77 -9.81 7.15 -13.06
CA ASP A 77 -8.64 7.10 -13.96
C ASP A 77 -8.03 8.49 -14.19
N GLY A 78 -8.86 9.53 -14.27
CA GLY A 78 -8.41 10.92 -14.42
C GLY A 78 -7.78 11.46 -13.14
N GLU A 79 -8.33 11.13 -11.97
CA GLU A 79 -7.71 11.47 -10.68
C GLU A 79 -6.33 10.81 -10.53
N PHE A 80 -6.23 9.53 -10.89
CA PHE A 80 -4.96 8.82 -10.89
C PHE A 80 -3.94 9.47 -11.84
N GLU A 81 -4.31 9.72 -13.10
CA GLU A 81 -3.42 10.33 -14.09
C GLU A 81 -2.97 11.73 -13.67
N ASN A 82 -3.85 12.53 -13.05
CA ASN A 82 -3.48 13.84 -12.54
C ASN A 82 -2.43 13.79 -11.41
N VAL A 83 -2.45 12.75 -10.57
CA VAL A 83 -1.50 12.60 -9.46
C VAL A 83 -0.19 11.99 -9.93
N PHE A 84 -0.23 10.93 -10.75
CA PHE A 84 0.94 10.14 -11.13
C PHE A 84 1.52 10.51 -12.50
N GLY A 85 0.82 11.30 -13.30
CA GLY A 85 1.24 11.73 -14.64
C GLY A 85 1.20 10.64 -15.71
N VAL A 86 0.65 9.46 -15.37
CA VAL A 86 0.48 8.30 -16.26
C VAL A 86 -0.83 7.60 -15.97
N THR A 87 -1.40 6.92 -16.97
CA THR A 87 -2.65 6.18 -16.81
C THR A 87 -2.45 4.90 -15.98
N LYS A 88 -3.51 4.42 -15.31
CA LYS A 88 -3.49 3.14 -14.58
C LYS A 88 -3.05 1.98 -15.46
N HIS A 89 -3.58 1.90 -16.69
CA HIS A 89 -3.18 0.87 -17.66
C HIS A 89 -1.66 0.85 -17.90
N ARG A 90 -1.01 2.03 -17.96
CA ARG A 90 0.45 2.08 -18.14
C ARG A 90 1.18 1.73 -16.85
N TYR A 91 0.71 2.25 -15.71
CA TYR A 91 1.33 2.06 -14.40
C TYR A 91 1.30 0.61 -13.91
N PHE A 92 0.19 -0.11 -14.14
CA PHE A 92 0.02 -1.53 -13.79
C PHE A 92 0.22 -2.47 -14.98
N SER A 93 0.91 -2.03 -16.03
CA SER A 93 1.27 -2.93 -17.13
C SER A 93 2.27 -3.99 -16.66
N ALA A 94 2.26 -5.17 -17.28
CA ALA A 94 3.19 -6.24 -16.95
C ALA A 94 4.66 -5.79 -17.03
N GLU A 95 5.00 -4.98 -18.04
CA GLU A 95 6.33 -4.36 -18.18
C GLU A 95 6.67 -3.47 -16.97
N ALA A 96 5.74 -2.62 -16.53
CA ALA A 96 5.98 -1.75 -15.38
C ALA A 96 6.16 -2.56 -14.09
N ILE A 97 5.35 -3.59 -13.88
CA ILE A 97 5.44 -4.47 -12.70
C ILE A 97 6.78 -5.22 -12.69
N ASP A 98 7.25 -5.70 -13.84
CA ASP A 98 8.55 -6.36 -13.96
C ASP A 98 9.73 -5.43 -13.61
N GLU A 99 9.56 -4.11 -13.76
CA GLU A 99 10.55 -3.08 -13.42
C GLU A 99 10.47 -2.62 -11.95
N TRP A 100 9.37 -2.87 -11.23
CA TRP A 100 9.21 -2.43 -9.83
C TRP A 100 10.32 -2.93 -8.89
N PRO A 101 10.79 -4.19 -8.98
CA PRO A 101 11.89 -4.67 -8.15
C PRO A 101 13.19 -3.86 -8.33
N GLU A 102 13.49 -3.42 -9.56
CA GLU A 102 14.69 -2.61 -9.84
C GLU A 102 14.59 -1.22 -9.20
N GLN A 103 13.37 -0.67 -9.11
CA GLN A 103 13.14 0.60 -8.43
C GLN A 103 13.22 0.50 -6.91
N VAL A 104 12.97 -0.69 -6.34
CA VAL A 104 13.17 -0.95 -4.91
C VAL A 104 14.65 -1.02 -4.54
N GLU A 105 15.52 -1.51 -5.44
CA GLU A 105 16.98 -1.57 -5.22
C GLU A 105 17.69 -0.20 -5.33
N LEU A 106 17.05 0.79 -5.93
CA LEU A 106 17.58 2.15 -6.10
C LEU A 106 17.28 3.10 -4.92
N LEU A 107 16.54 2.62 -3.91
CA LEU A 107 16.22 3.33 -2.66
C LEU A 107 17.14 2.91 -1.52
#